data_AF-N8VFX1-F1
#
_entry.id   AF-N8VFX1-F1
#
_cell.length_a   1.000
_cell.length_b   1.000
_cell.length_c   1.000
_cell.angle_alpha   90.00
_cell.angle_beta   90.00
_cell.angle_gamma   90.00
#
_symmetry.space_group_name_H-M   'P 1'
#
loop_
_entity.id
_entity.type
_entity.pdbx_description
1 polymer ?
#
loop_
_entity_poly.entity_id
_entity_poly.type
_entity_poly.pdbx_seq_one_letter_code
_entity_poly.pdbx_strand_id
1 'polypeptide(L)'
;MNPITDNAYLIFACRQANDSDLEVDFLIDGIAYVVLAASKANMLNLAEKQEEIETKFPKYKIIVTQRPLFNLIETLDQLEKLEAAMIADGDLIDSKPTGRIVDAFNWNKKHDGARQRGHC
;
A
#
# COMPACT_ATOMS: atom_id res chain seq x y z
N MET A 1 -20.30 1.39 -16.21
CA MET A 1 -18.89 1.37 -16.66
C MET A 1 -18.07 0.78 -15.53
N ASN A 2 -17.53 -0.43 -15.69
CA ASN A 2 -16.66 -1.06 -14.69
C ASN A 2 -15.21 -0.90 -15.16
N PRO A 3 -14.39 0.01 -14.58
CA PRO A 3 -13.04 0.23 -15.05
C PRO A 3 -12.00 -0.70 -14.38
N ILE A 4 -12.42 -1.74 -13.65
CA ILE A 4 -11.49 -2.61 -12.87
C ILE A 4 -11.00 -3.83 -13.67
N THR A 5 -10.86 -3.71 -14.99
CA THR A 5 -10.30 -4.80 -15.82
C THR A 5 -9.01 -4.42 -16.55
N ASP A 6 -8.68 -3.14 -16.67
CA ASP A 6 -7.44 -2.72 -17.30
C ASP A 6 -6.37 -2.41 -16.24
N ASN A 7 -5.34 -3.26 -16.17
CA ASN A 7 -4.13 -3.08 -15.38
C ASN A 7 -4.34 -2.96 -13.85
N ALA A 8 -5.07 -3.92 -13.28
CA ALA A 8 -5.34 -4.00 -11.84
C ALA A 8 -4.10 -4.29 -10.96
N TYR A 9 -3.02 -4.81 -11.54
CA TYR A 9 -1.81 -5.23 -10.86
C TYR A 9 -0.59 -4.46 -11.34
N LEU A 10 0.33 -4.22 -10.41
CA LEU A 10 1.68 -3.72 -10.64
C LEU A 10 2.66 -4.80 -10.23
N ILE A 11 3.65 -5.05 -11.09
CA ILE A 11 4.74 -5.99 -10.89
C ILE A 11 6.03 -5.19 -10.91
N PHE A 12 6.84 -5.27 -9.87
CA PHE A 12 8.11 -4.58 -9.76
C PHE A 12 9.25 -5.58 -9.70
N ALA A 13 10.32 -5.31 -10.42
CA ALA A 13 11.61 -5.97 -10.25
C ALA A 13 12.54 -5.02 -9.49
N CYS A 14 12.97 -5.45 -8.30
CA CYS A 14 13.71 -4.62 -7.38
C CYS A 14 15.07 -5.22 -7.05
N ARG A 15 16.10 -4.38 -7.02
CA ARG A 15 17.41 -4.76 -6.49
C ARG A 15 17.54 -4.29 -5.05
N GLN A 16 18.41 -4.94 -4.30
CA GLN A 16 18.78 -4.42 -2.99
C GLN A 16 19.46 -3.06 -3.15
N ALA A 17 19.10 -2.11 -2.29
CA ALA A 17 19.71 -0.80 -2.23
C ALA A 17 21.17 -0.92 -1.75
N ASN A 18 22.00 0.02 -2.17
CA ASN A 18 23.39 0.18 -1.74
C ASN A 18 23.64 1.63 -1.30
N ASP A 19 24.83 1.88 -0.76
CA ASP A 19 25.18 3.20 -0.18
C ASP A 19 25.20 4.36 -1.18
N SER A 20 25.15 4.08 -2.49
CA SER A 20 25.08 5.10 -3.53
C SER A 20 23.66 5.47 -3.94
N ASP A 21 22.65 4.74 -3.45
CA ASP A 21 21.25 5.03 -3.73
C ASP A 21 20.76 6.21 -2.90
N LEU A 22 20.25 7.23 -3.58
CA LEU A 22 19.70 8.43 -2.95
C LEU A 22 18.32 8.17 -2.33
N GLU A 23 17.58 7.20 -2.87
CA GLU A 23 16.21 6.90 -2.50
C GLU A 23 15.99 5.38 -2.43
N VAL A 24 15.06 4.96 -1.57
CA VAL A 24 14.64 3.57 -1.39
C VAL A 24 13.15 3.49 -1.65
N ASP A 25 12.75 2.60 -2.58
CA ASP A 25 11.35 2.43 -2.96
C ASP A 25 10.58 1.50 -2.02
N PHE A 26 11.23 0.43 -1.56
CA PHE A 26 10.62 -0.55 -0.66
C PHE A 26 11.55 -0.95 0.48
N LEU A 27 11.02 -0.96 1.72
CA LEU A 27 11.67 -1.55 2.88
C LEU A 27 10.86 -2.78 3.32
N ILE A 28 11.40 -3.98 3.08
CA ILE A 28 10.72 -5.24 3.35
C ILE A 28 11.59 -6.06 4.29
N ASP A 29 11.06 -6.39 5.47
CA ASP A 29 11.78 -7.16 6.50
C ASP A 29 13.17 -6.57 6.86
N GLY A 30 13.27 -5.24 6.87
CA GLY A 30 14.51 -4.50 7.14
C GLY A 30 15.49 -4.43 5.96
N ILE A 31 15.14 -5.01 4.80
CA ILE A 31 15.96 -4.96 3.59
C ILE A 31 15.41 -3.86 2.66
N ALA A 32 16.27 -2.91 2.31
CA ALA A 32 15.97 -1.81 1.40
C ALA A 32 16.11 -2.25 -0.06
N TYR A 33 15.15 -1.84 -0.91
CA TYR A 33 15.08 -2.18 -2.32
C TYR A 33 14.80 -0.95 -3.19
N VAL A 34 15.39 -0.94 -4.38
CA VAL A 34 15.18 0.05 -5.44
C VAL A 34 14.57 -0.64 -6.66
N VAL A 35 13.52 -0.05 -7.22
CA VAL A 35 12.82 -0.52 -8.43
C VAL A 35 13.69 -0.28 -9.65
N LEU A 36 13.96 -1.34 -10.41
CA LEU A 36 14.64 -1.27 -11.69
C LEU A 36 13.70 -1.35 -12.88
N ALA A 37 12.58 -2.07 -12.72
CA ALA A 37 11.57 -2.21 -13.75
C ALA A 37 10.19 -2.39 -13.13
N ALA A 38 9.17 -1.95 -13.87
CA ALA A 38 7.78 -2.13 -13.50
C ALA A 38 6.98 -2.60 -14.72
N SER A 39 5.98 -3.47 -14.48
CA SER A 39 5.01 -3.91 -15.46
C SER A 39 3.60 -3.76 -14.90
N LYS A 40 2.64 -3.61 -15.80
CA LYS A 40 1.21 -3.54 -15.49
C LYS A 40 0.55 -4.79 -16.02
N ALA A 41 -0.33 -5.38 -15.22
CA ALA A 41 -1.06 -6.58 -15.60
C ALA A 41 -2.51 -6.51 -15.11
N ASN A 42 -3.39 -7.25 -15.75
CA ASN A 42 -4.70 -7.59 -15.24
C ASN A 42 -4.71 -9.06 -14.81
N MET A 43 -5.85 -9.54 -14.31
CA MET A 43 -5.94 -10.90 -13.78
C MET A 43 -5.73 -11.99 -14.85
N LEU A 44 -5.97 -11.69 -16.13
CA LEU A 44 -5.84 -12.66 -17.23
C LEU A 44 -4.39 -12.83 -17.68
N ASN A 45 -3.58 -11.77 -17.64
CA ASN A 45 -2.18 -11.79 -18.11
C ASN A 45 -1.14 -11.64 -16.98
N LEU A 46 -1.56 -11.72 -15.72
CA LEU A 46 -0.66 -11.57 -14.57
C LEU A 46 0.48 -12.59 -14.59
N ALA A 47 0.17 -13.87 -14.81
CA ALA A 47 1.16 -14.93 -14.82
C ALA A 47 2.20 -14.72 -15.93
N GLU A 48 1.75 -14.44 -17.15
CA GLU A 48 2.62 -14.16 -18.29
C GLU A 48 3.53 -12.95 -18.03
N LYS A 49 2.97 -11.85 -17.51
CA LYS A 49 3.75 -10.64 -17.23
C LYS A 49 4.71 -10.79 -16.07
N GLN A 50 4.37 -11.62 -15.09
CA GLN A 50 5.26 -11.95 -14.00
C GLN A 50 6.44 -12.80 -14.50
N GLU A 51 6.17 -13.84 -15.29
CA GLU A 51 7.20 -14.69 -15.90
C GLU A 51 8.14 -13.89 -16.81
N GLU A 52 7.60 -12.95 -17.59
CA GLU A 52 8.37 -12.05 -18.46
C GLU A 52 9.39 -11.23 -17.64
N ILE A 53 8.96 -10.67 -16.51
CA ILE A 53 9.83 -9.93 -15.60
C ILE A 53 10.83 -10.86 -14.92
N GLU A 54 10.40 -12.00 -14.40
CA GLU A 54 11.27 -12.96 -13.70
C GLU A 54 12.40 -13.47 -14.61
N THR A 55 12.08 -13.72 -15.88
CA THR A 55 13.06 -14.15 -16.89
C THR A 55 14.10 -13.07 -17.19
N LYS A 56 13.67 -11.80 -17.28
CA LYS A 56 14.56 -10.66 -17.53
C LYS A 56 15.37 -10.25 -16.29
N PHE A 57 14.84 -10.53 -15.09
CA PHE A 57 15.36 -10.07 -13.81
C PHE A 57 15.53 -11.23 -12.79
N PRO A 58 16.27 -12.31 -13.13
CA PRO A 58 16.25 -13.58 -12.38
C PRO A 58 16.87 -13.54 -10.98
N LYS A 59 17.63 -12.49 -10.64
CA LYS A 59 18.27 -12.31 -9.34
C LYS A 59 17.62 -11.23 -8.48
N TYR A 60 16.58 -10.59 -9.00
CA TYR A 60 15.95 -9.44 -8.37
C TYR A 60 14.69 -9.86 -7.61
N LYS A 61 14.37 -9.11 -6.56
CA LYS A 61 13.15 -9.32 -5.78
C LYS A 61 11.96 -8.89 -6.62
N ILE A 62 11.02 -9.80 -6.84
CA ILE A 62 9.77 -9.47 -7.51
C ILE A 62 8.70 -9.14 -6.47
N ILE A 63 8.03 -8.01 -6.64
CA ILE A 63 6.92 -7.55 -5.80
C ILE A 63 5.70 -7.37 -6.70
N VAL A 64 4.60 -8.03 -6.35
CA VAL A 64 3.32 -7.90 -7.05
C VAL A 64 2.29 -7.30 -6.10
N THR A 65 1.58 -6.27 -6.55
CA THR A 65 0.53 -5.63 -5.76
C THR A 65 -0.62 -5.14 -6.61
N GLN A 66 -1.77 -4.92 -6.00
CA GLN A 66 -2.92 -4.33 -6.67
C GLN A 66 -2.75 -2.81 -6.77
N ARG A 67 -2.92 -2.25 -7.96
CA ARG A 67 -2.84 -0.81 -8.20
C ARG A 67 -3.81 0.01 -7.33
N PRO A 68 -5.08 -0.39 -7.13
CA PRO A 68 -5.99 0.34 -6.25
C PRO A 68 -5.51 0.51 -4.80
N LEU A 69 -4.57 -0.33 -4.32
CA LEU A 69 -4.04 -0.19 -2.97
C LEU A 69 -3.37 1.16 -2.74
N PHE A 70 -2.61 1.65 -3.72
CA PHE A 70 -1.93 2.96 -3.62
C PHE A 70 -2.94 4.10 -3.52
N ASN A 71 -3.97 4.09 -4.37
CA ASN A 71 -5.04 5.09 -4.31
C ASN A 71 -5.77 5.07 -2.96
N LEU A 72 -6.00 3.89 -2.38
CA LEU A 72 -6.65 3.76 -1.07
C LEU A 72 -5.78 4.35 0.04
N ILE A 73 -4.46 4.15 -0.01
CA ILE A 73 -3.51 4.73 0.95
C ILE A 73 -3.51 6.26 0.83
N GLU A 74 -3.41 6.80 -0.39
CA GLU A 74 -3.45 8.26 -0.61
C GLU A 74 -4.76 8.89 -0.15
N THR A 75 -5.89 8.23 -0.41
CA THR A 75 -7.21 8.71 0.01
C THR A 75 -7.30 8.79 1.54
N LEU A 76 -6.69 7.85 2.27
CA LEU A 76 -6.68 7.89 3.73
C LEU A 76 -5.83 9.03 4.27
N ASP A 77 -4.64 9.25 3.73
CA ASP A 77 -3.80 10.39 4.11
C ASP A 77 -4.53 11.74 3.88
N GLN A 78 -5.26 11.85 2.78
CA GLN A 78 -6.10 13.03 2.51
C GLN A 78 -7.21 13.19 3.56
N LEU A 79 -7.88 12.09 3.93
CA LEU A 79 -8.93 12.12 4.96
C LEU A 79 -8.36 12.51 6.33
N GLU A 80 -7.21 11.97 6.73
CA GLU A 80 -6.56 12.32 8.00
C GLU A 80 -6.18 13.82 8.05
N LYS A 81 -5.69 14.38 6.94
CA LYS A 81 -5.40 15.82 6.83
C LYS A 81 -6.66 16.68 6.92
N LEU A 82 -7.74 16.25 6.28
CA LEU A 82 -9.04 16.93 6.35
C LEU A 82 -9.61 16.89 7.77
N GLU A 83 -9.57 15.75 8.44
CA GLU A 83 -10.01 15.63 9.84
C GLU A 83 -9.20 16.53 10.76
N ALA A 84 -7.87 16.58 10.60
CA ALA A 84 -7.01 17.46 11.37
C ALA A 84 -7.34 18.94 11.17
N ALA A 85 -7.64 19.36 9.94
CA ALA A 85 -8.04 20.73 9.62
C ALA A 85 -9.40 21.10 10.22
N MET A 86 -10.40 20.22 10.12
CA MET A 86 -11.73 20.45 10.69
C MET A 86 -11.70 20.54 12.23
N ILE A 87 -10.89 19.70 12.88
CA ILE A 87 -10.68 19.79 14.34
C ILE A 87 -10.02 21.13 14.70
N ALA A 88 -9.04 21.58 13.91
CA ALA A 88 -8.37 22.86 14.14
C ALA A 88 -9.33 24.07 14.01
N ASP A 89 -10.32 23.97 13.13
CA ASP A 89 -11.36 24.98 12.92
C ASP A 89 -12.53 24.88 13.93
N GLY A 90 -12.52 23.89 14.83
CA GLY A 90 -13.50 23.73 15.91
C GLY A 90 -14.76 22.97 15.54
N ASP A 91 -14.79 22.32 14.37
CA ASP A 91 -15.92 21.51 13.92
C ASP A 91 -15.91 20.11 14.56
N LEU A 92 -17.11 19.61 14.89
CA LEU A 92 -17.33 18.25 15.40
C LEU A 92 -17.50 17.27 14.24
N ILE A 93 -16.60 16.29 14.14
CA ILE A 93 -16.67 15.23 13.12
C ILE A 93 -17.46 14.04 13.68
N ASP A 94 -18.66 13.81 13.14
CA ASP A 94 -19.55 12.73 13.58
C ASP A 94 -19.40 11.45 12.73
N SER A 95 -18.69 11.52 11.59
CA SER A 95 -18.47 10.39 10.68
C SER A 95 -17.02 9.97 10.66
N LYS A 96 -16.72 8.75 11.10
CA LYS A 96 -15.40 8.13 10.91
C LYS A 96 -15.38 7.32 9.61
N PRO A 97 -14.31 7.38 8.81
CA PRO A 97 -14.16 6.49 7.68
C PRO A 97 -14.18 5.03 8.15
N THR A 98 -14.76 4.13 7.35
CA THR A 98 -14.85 2.70 7.66
C THR A 98 -14.35 1.87 6.48
N GLY A 99 -13.85 0.65 6.76
CA GLY A 99 -13.43 -0.30 5.72
C GLY A 99 -12.08 -0.98 6.01
N ARG A 100 -11.73 -1.97 5.19
CA ARG A 100 -10.55 -2.85 5.41
C ARG A 100 -9.23 -2.10 5.59
N ILE A 101 -8.99 -1.04 4.81
CA ILE A 101 -7.72 -0.29 4.90
C ILE A 101 -7.72 0.61 6.14
N VAL A 102 -8.83 1.30 6.45
CA VAL A 102 -8.97 2.06 7.72
C VAL A 102 -8.70 1.16 8.92
N ASP A 103 -9.24 -0.06 8.91
CA ASP A 103 -9.00 -1.07 9.93
C ASP A 103 -7.54 -1.48 10.04
N ALA A 104 -6.82 -1.54 8.91
CA ALA A 104 -5.40 -1.86 8.87
C ALA A 104 -4.54 -0.73 9.46
N PHE A 105 -4.89 0.53 9.21
CA PHE A 105 -4.22 1.68 9.84
C PHE A 105 -4.54 1.78 11.35
N ASN A 106 -5.76 1.43 11.75
CA ASN A 106 -6.20 1.40 13.16
C ASN A 106 -5.85 0.10 13.89
N TRP A 107 -4.84 -0.66 13.43
CA TRP A 107 -4.48 -1.96 14.01
C TRP A 107 -4.18 -1.86 15.52
N ASN A 108 -3.51 -0.79 15.96
CA ASN A 108 -3.15 -0.58 17.36
C ASN A 108 -4.37 -0.46 18.28
N LYS A 109 -5.47 0.16 17.82
CA LYS A 109 -6.73 0.29 18.59
C LYS A 109 -7.37 -1.07 18.88
N LYS A 110 -7.09 -2.11 18.08
CA LYS A 110 -7.55 -3.48 18.31
C LYS A 110 -6.69 -4.23 19.33
N HIS A 111 -5.44 -3.80 19.53
CA HIS A 111 -4.47 -4.41 20.47
C HIS A 111 -4.30 -3.62 21.77
N ASP A 112 -5.05 -2.52 21.94
CA ASP A 112 -4.99 -1.68 23.11
C ASP A 112 -5.76 -2.34 24.28
N GLY A 113 -5.03 -3.09 25.11
CA GLY A 113 -5.59 -3.88 26.23
C GLY A 113 -6.31 -3.05 27.31
N ALA A 114 -6.15 -1.72 27.31
CA ALA A 114 -6.88 -0.82 28.19
C ALA A 114 -8.39 -0.72 27.83
N ARG A 115 -8.76 -0.91 26.56
CA ARG A 115 -10.17 -0.86 26.10
C ARG A 115 -10.93 -2.17 26.29
N GLN A 116 -10.24 -3.30 26.42
CA GLN A 116 -10.88 -4.61 26.60
C GLN A 116 -11.29 -4.89 28.06
N ARG A 117 -10.91 -4.03 29.03
CA ARG A 117 -11.26 -4.18 30.45
C ARG A 117 -12.52 -3.41 30.88
N GLY A 118 -13.44 -3.14 29.96
CA GLY A 118 -14.69 -2.40 30.20
C GLY A 118 -15.97 -3.23 30.16
N HIS A 119 -15.90 -4.56 30.17
CA HIS A 119 -17.06 -5.43 30.31
C HIS A 119 -16.82 -6.47 31.40
N CYS A 120 -17.18 -6.08 32.63
CA CYS A 120 -17.62 -6.99 33.67
C CYS A 120 -19.10 -6.69 33.94
#